data_AF-A0A6B2CLS9-F1
#
_entry.id   AF-A0A6B2CLS9-F1
#
_cell.length_a   1.000
_cell.length_b   1.000
_cell.length_c   1.000
_cell.angle_alpha   90.00
_cell.angle_beta   90.00
_cell.angle_gamma   90.00
#
_symmetry.space_group_name_H-M   'P 1'
#
loop_
_entity.id
_entity.type
_entity.pdbx_description
1 polymer ?
#
loop_
_entity_poly.entity_id
_entity_poly.type
_entity_poly.pdbx_seq_one_letter_code
_entity_poly.pdbx_strand_id
1 'polypeptide(L)'
;MVKFPVELPPGPFEATWDSLRGYKVAGWFRYAKFGVFIHWGVYSVPACCNEWYPRNMYIQGSREFKHHIEHYGPHDKFGYKDFIPMFTADKWDPNEWCSLFKRAGAKYVVPVAEHHDGFSMWDSSINRWNARRMGPGRDVIGELAKACRDEGLIFGVSYHRAEHWWFFEGGRRLNSDVNDPNYSDLYGPATPIKEERAPGHPWPEPVEPPNEAFLNDWLLRAIELVDKYRPQLFYFDWWVEYPSFEPYLRFFTAYYYNRASQWGVEVVVNYKHNAMPEGTGVLDVERGKLDRIRPLPWQTDTSVCLNTWGFTNDCQYRPV
;
A
#
# COMPACT_ATOMS: atom_id res chain seq x y z
N MET A 1 -0.20 23.77 14.88
CA MET A 1 -0.99 22.53 15.01
C MET A 1 -1.56 22.20 13.65
N VAL A 2 -1.45 20.95 13.20
CA VAL A 2 -2.09 20.49 11.95
C VAL A 2 -3.60 20.52 12.14
N LYS A 3 -4.34 21.01 11.14
CA LYS A 3 -5.80 20.96 11.13
C LYS A 3 -6.23 19.76 10.29
N PHE A 4 -6.72 18.72 10.94
CA PHE A 4 -7.16 17.50 10.26
C PHE A 4 -8.51 17.70 9.54
N PRO A 5 -8.76 16.97 8.44
CA PRO A 5 -9.97 17.11 7.64
C PRO A 5 -11.19 16.42 8.26
N VAL A 6 -10.98 15.65 9.34
CA VAL A 6 -12.01 14.95 10.11
C VAL A 6 -11.67 15.00 11.60
N GLU A 7 -12.66 14.75 12.44
CA GLU A 7 -12.48 14.61 13.88
C GLU A 7 -12.17 13.15 14.27
N LEU A 8 -11.54 12.97 15.42
CA LEU A 8 -11.36 11.63 15.98
C LEU A 8 -12.73 11.06 16.41
N PRO A 9 -13.01 9.79 16.08
CA PRO A 9 -14.19 9.13 16.61
C PRO A 9 -14.03 8.97 18.13
N PRO A 10 -15.14 8.97 18.90
CA PRO A 10 -15.09 8.76 20.34
C PRO A 10 -14.39 7.45 20.70
N GLY A 11 -13.45 7.51 21.63
CA GLY A 11 -12.72 6.34 22.09
C GLY A 11 -11.60 6.70 23.08
N PRO A 12 -10.87 5.70 23.57
CA PRO A 12 -9.88 5.89 24.64
C PRO A 12 -8.55 6.50 24.15
N PHE A 13 -8.35 6.65 22.84
CA PHE A 13 -7.11 7.13 22.26
C PHE A 13 -7.21 8.58 21.79
N GLU A 14 -6.24 9.38 22.23
CA GLU A 14 -5.95 10.70 21.67
C GLU A 14 -4.86 10.56 20.58
N ALA A 15 -4.77 11.54 19.67
CA ALA A 15 -3.72 11.59 18.65
C ALA A 15 -2.37 12.04 19.24
N THR A 16 -1.91 11.38 20.31
CA THR A 16 -0.62 11.55 20.98
C THR A 16 0.05 10.19 21.17
N TRP A 17 1.38 10.12 21.03
CA TRP A 17 2.07 8.84 21.20
C TRP A 17 1.92 8.26 22.61
N ASP A 18 1.83 9.12 23.63
CA ASP A 18 1.62 8.69 25.01
C ASP A 18 0.25 8.03 25.21
N SER A 19 -0.81 8.55 24.60
CA SER A 19 -2.11 7.88 24.60
C SER A 19 -2.05 6.57 23.82
N LEU A 20 -1.40 6.56 22.65
CA LEU A 20 -1.27 5.37 21.79
C LEU A 20 -0.46 4.24 22.43
N ARG A 21 0.42 4.50 23.40
CA ARG A 21 1.10 3.44 24.19
C ARG A 21 0.13 2.57 25.00
N GLY A 22 -1.11 3.03 25.20
CA GLY A 22 -2.18 2.21 25.80
C GLY A 22 -2.62 1.04 24.91
N TYR A 23 -2.23 1.04 23.63
CA TYR A 23 -2.52 -0.04 22.69
C TYR A 23 -1.90 -1.36 23.14
N LYS A 24 -2.63 -2.45 22.91
CA LYS A 24 -2.14 -3.82 23.08
C LYS A 24 -2.25 -4.54 21.75
N VAL A 25 -1.13 -5.12 21.31
CA VAL A 25 -1.13 -5.95 20.11
C VAL A 25 -2.16 -7.05 20.24
N ALA A 26 -3.04 -7.13 19.23
CA ALA A 26 -4.13 -8.09 19.17
C ALA A 26 -3.67 -9.52 19.50
N GLY A 27 -4.45 -10.21 20.34
CA GLY A 27 -4.14 -11.56 20.78
C GLY A 27 -4.02 -12.51 19.59
N TRP A 28 -4.97 -12.43 18.65
CA TRP A 28 -5.00 -13.27 17.45
C TRP A 28 -3.70 -13.20 16.64
N PHE A 29 -3.08 -12.02 16.53
CA PHE A 29 -1.88 -11.82 15.70
C PHE A 29 -0.69 -12.59 16.27
N ARG A 30 -0.56 -12.63 17.60
CA ARG A 30 0.50 -13.38 18.27
C ARG A 30 0.42 -14.88 17.99
N TYR A 31 -0.79 -15.42 17.79
CA TYR A 31 -1.02 -16.85 17.58
C TYR A 31 -1.20 -17.23 16.11
N ALA A 32 -1.49 -16.27 15.23
CA ALA A 32 -1.72 -16.49 13.80
C ALA A 32 -0.48 -17.06 13.11
N LYS A 33 0.70 -16.52 13.41
CA LYS A 33 2.04 -16.87 12.89
C LYS A 33 2.25 -16.73 11.38
N PHE A 34 1.23 -16.98 10.57
CA PHE A 34 1.32 -17.01 9.12
C PHE A 34 0.09 -16.35 8.48
N GLY A 35 0.35 -15.49 7.51
CA GLY A 35 -0.65 -14.84 6.68
C GLY A 35 -0.14 -14.67 5.24
N VAL A 36 -1.06 -14.33 4.34
CA VAL A 36 -0.76 -14.15 2.91
C VAL A 36 -0.82 -12.67 2.55
N PHE A 37 0.25 -12.15 1.97
CA PHE A 37 0.35 -10.79 1.44
C PHE A 37 0.23 -10.83 -0.09
N ILE A 38 -0.59 -9.95 -0.68
CA ILE A 38 -0.91 -9.98 -2.11
C ILE A 38 -0.59 -8.63 -2.75
N HIS A 39 0.46 -8.60 -3.58
CA HIS A 39 0.75 -7.48 -4.48
C HIS A 39 0.12 -7.77 -5.85
N TRP A 40 -1.08 -7.23 -6.06
CA TRP A 40 -1.82 -7.38 -7.29
C TRP A 40 -2.61 -6.11 -7.59
N GLY A 41 -2.48 -5.61 -8.82
CA GLY A 41 -3.08 -4.35 -9.28
C GLY A 41 -2.73 -4.10 -10.73
N VAL A 42 -2.92 -2.86 -11.21
CA VAL A 42 -2.69 -2.50 -12.61
C VAL A 42 -1.23 -2.73 -13.03
N TYR A 43 -0.27 -2.56 -12.10
CA TYR A 43 1.14 -2.91 -12.31
C TYR A 43 1.41 -4.39 -12.62
N SER A 44 0.43 -5.28 -12.42
CA SER A 44 0.55 -6.71 -12.79
C SER A 44 0.25 -6.97 -14.27
N VAL A 45 -0.45 -6.06 -14.96
CA VAL A 45 -0.80 -6.19 -16.40
C VAL A 45 0.42 -6.35 -17.30
N PRO A 46 1.46 -5.50 -17.23
CA PRO A 46 2.63 -5.63 -18.11
C PRO A 46 3.45 -6.89 -17.84
N ALA A 47 3.27 -7.55 -16.67
CA ALA A 47 3.99 -8.76 -16.26
C ALA A 47 5.52 -8.68 -16.45
N CYS A 48 6.10 -7.48 -16.35
CA CYS A 48 7.54 -7.27 -16.42
C CYS A 48 8.09 -6.77 -15.10
N CYS A 49 9.28 -7.29 -14.79
CA CYS A 49 10.25 -6.60 -13.97
C CYS A 49 9.87 -6.60 -12.49
N ASN A 50 8.92 -5.79 -12.02
CA ASN A 50 8.34 -5.81 -10.66
C ASN A 50 7.14 -4.85 -10.55
N GLU A 51 6.53 -4.76 -9.37
CA GLU A 51 5.44 -3.84 -9.03
C GLU A 51 5.81 -2.34 -9.10
N TRP A 52 7.10 -2.00 -9.21
CA TRP A 52 7.58 -0.64 -9.51
C TRP A 52 7.65 -0.33 -11.02
N TYR A 53 7.18 -1.24 -11.89
CA TYR A 53 7.01 -0.97 -13.32
C TYR A 53 6.38 0.40 -13.64
N PRO A 54 5.28 0.85 -12.98
CA PRO A 54 4.65 2.13 -13.30
C PRO A 54 5.57 3.33 -13.11
N ARG A 55 6.53 3.25 -12.18
CA ARG A 55 7.56 4.27 -12.01
C ARG A 55 8.68 4.09 -13.03
N ASN A 56 9.24 2.90 -13.09
CA ASN A 56 10.49 2.64 -13.80
C ASN A 56 10.30 2.69 -15.32
N MET A 57 9.09 2.48 -15.84
CA MET A 57 8.80 2.65 -17.26
C MET A 57 9.12 4.08 -17.74
N TYR A 58 9.01 5.09 -16.88
CA TYR A 58 9.36 6.47 -17.20
C TYR A 58 10.82 6.87 -16.92
N ILE A 59 11.68 5.94 -16.52
CA ILE A 59 13.10 6.22 -16.25
C ILE A 59 13.93 5.79 -17.46
N GLN A 60 14.41 6.75 -18.26
CA GLN A 60 15.21 6.47 -19.45
C GLN A 60 16.39 5.54 -19.14
N GLY A 61 16.52 4.48 -19.96
CA GLY A 61 17.60 3.50 -19.84
C GLY A 61 17.31 2.32 -18.90
N SER A 62 16.26 2.39 -18.07
CA SER A 62 15.81 1.27 -17.24
C SER A 62 15.37 0.07 -18.09
N ARG A 63 15.27 -1.11 -17.47
CA ARG A 63 14.77 -2.32 -18.15
C ARG A 63 13.31 -2.14 -18.54
N GLU A 64 12.52 -1.53 -17.67
CA GLU A 64 11.10 -1.25 -17.80
C GLU A 64 10.84 -0.27 -18.94
N PHE A 65 11.62 0.81 -19.05
CA PHE A 65 11.51 1.79 -20.13
C PHE A 65 11.75 1.14 -21.49
N LYS A 66 12.81 0.33 -21.61
CA LYS A 66 13.13 -0.38 -22.85
C LYS A 66 12.02 -1.36 -23.24
N HIS A 67 11.56 -2.15 -22.28
CA HIS A 67 10.43 -3.06 -22.47
C HIS A 67 9.17 -2.31 -22.90
N HIS A 68 8.89 -1.15 -22.28
CA HIS A 68 7.71 -0.34 -22.58
C HIS A 68 7.69 0.16 -24.02
N ILE A 69 8.80 0.77 -24.46
CA ILE A 69 8.95 1.26 -25.83
C ILE A 69 8.81 0.12 -26.85
N GLU A 70 9.39 -1.05 -26.57
CA GLU A 70 9.37 -2.20 -27.47
C GLU A 70 7.96 -2.81 -27.61
N HIS A 71 7.18 -2.89 -26.53
CA HIS A 71 5.91 -3.63 -26.52
C HIS A 71 4.66 -2.75 -26.66
N TYR A 72 4.72 -1.50 -26.19
CA TYR A 72 3.56 -0.59 -26.12
C TYR A 72 3.77 0.72 -26.89
N GLY A 73 5.03 1.12 -27.08
CA GLY A 73 5.40 2.33 -27.81
C GLY A 73 5.71 3.52 -26.90
N PRO A 74 5.70 4.75 -27.46
CA PRO A 74 6.11 5.95 -26.71
C PRO A 74 5.08 6.37 -25.66
N HIS A 75 5.59 6.90 -24.53
CA HIS A 75 4.83 7.23 -23.32
C HIS A 75 3.73 8.30 -23.49
N ASP A 76 3.77 9.09 -24.56
CA ASP A 76 2.71 10.07 -24.91
C ASP A 76 1.56 9.42 -25.70
N LYS A 77 1.77 8.22 -26.25
CA LYS A 77 0.76 7.44 -26.98
C LYS A 77 0.20 6.30 -26.16
N PHE A 78 1.06 5.65 -25.39
CA PHE A 78 0.70 4.61 -24.44
C PHE A 78 1.47 4.89 -23.15
N GLY A 79 0.78 5.24 -22.08
CA GLY A 79 1.36 5.42 -20.76
C GLY A 79 0.61 4.59 -19.71
N TYR A 80 0.95 4.77 -18.44
CA TYR A 80 0.51 3.83 -17.41
C TYR A 80 -1.02 3.73 -17.28
N LYS A 81 -1.74 4.84 -17.45
CA LYS A 81 -3.21 4.89 -17.47
C LYS A 81 -3.84 3.92 -18.48
N ASP A 82 -3.14 3.59 -19.57
CA ASP A 82 -3.66 2.75 -20.64
C ASP A 82 -3.65 1.27 -20.26
N PHE A 83 -2.91 0.88 -19.20
CA PHE A 83 -3.02 -0.45 -18.60
C PHE A 83 -4.28 -0.64 -17.74
N ILE A 84 -4.89 0.45 -17.26
CA ILE A 84 -6.07 0.39 -16.39
C ILE A 84 -7.24 -0.37 -17.06
N PRO A 85 -7.67 -0.05 -18.29
CA PRO A 85 -8.73 -0.81 -18.95
C PRO A 85 -8.33 -2.26 -19.30
N MET A 86 -7.02 -2.58 -19.32
CA MET A 86 -6.53 -3.93 -19.57
C MET A 86 -6.53 -4.79 -18.30
N PHE A 87 -6.60 -4.18 -17.10
CA PHE A 87 -6.72 -4.88 -15.84
C PHE A 87 -8.16 -5.34 -15.60
N THR A 88 -8.58 -6.46 -16.22
CA THR A 88 -10.00 -6.89 -16.21
C THR A 88 -10.37 -7.83 -15.07
N ALA A 89 -9.40 -8.56 -14.50
CA ALA A 89 -9.63 -9.59 -13.48
C ALA A 89 -10.73 -10.62 -13.85
N ASP A 90 -10.81 -10.98 -15.13
CA ASP A 90 -11.86 -11.83 -15.72
C ASP A 90 -11.95 -13.23 -15.09
N LYS A 91 -10.83 -13.78 -14.62
CA LYS A 91 -10.73 -15.09 -13.96
C LYS A 91 -10.58 -15.03 -12.44
N TRP A 92 -10.77 -13.85 -11.85
CA TRP A 92 -10.54 -13.69 -10.41
C TRP A 92 -11.76 -14.12 -9.60
N ASP A 93 -11.58 -15.14 -8.75
CA ASP A 93 -12.54 -15.56 -7.72
C ASP A 93 -11.92 -15.41 -6.31
N PRO A 94 -12.42 -14.48 -5.47
CA PRO A 94 -11.92 -14.30 -4.12
C PRO A 94 -12.16 -15.52 -3.21
N ASN A 95 -13.20 -16.33 -3.46
CA ASN A 95 -13.45 -17.54 -2.67
C ASN A 95 -12.42 -18.63 -2.97
N GLU A 96 -12.05 -18.77 -4.25
CA GLU A 96 -10.98 -19.71 -4.65
C GLU A 96 -9.65 -19.34 -3.97
N TRP A 97 -9.32 -18.05 -3.96
CA TRP A 97 -8.14 -17.51 -3.26
C TRP A 97 -8.19 -17.79 -1.76
N CYS A 98 -9.27 -17.42 -1.06
CA CYS A 98 -9.39 -17.64 0.37
C CYS A 98 -9.36 -19.13 0.74
N SER A 99 -10.00 -19.99 -0.05
CA SER A 99 -9.93 -21.44 0.13
C SER A 99 -8.50 -21.96 -0.03
N LEU A 100 -7.76 -21.49 -1.03
CA LEU A 100 -6.35 -21.81 -1.21
C LEU A 100 -5.49 -21.36 -0.02
N PHE A 101 -5.64 -20.10 0.42
CA PHE A 101 -4.85 -19.56 1.52
C PHE A 101 -5.11 -20.30 2.84
N LYS A 102 -6.37 -20.67 3.10
CA LYS A 102 -6.75 -21.49 4.24
C LYS A 102 -6.13 -22.89 4.17
N ARG A 103 -6.13 -23.54 3.00
CA ARG A 103 -5.44 -24.82 2.80
C ARG A 103 -3.93 -24.72 3.01
N ALA A 104 -3.33 -23.58 2.65
CA ALA A 104 -1.92 -23.29 2.94
C ALA A 104 -1.64 -23.02 4.44
N GLY A 105 -2.67 -22.95 5.28
CA GLY A 105 -2.55 -22.74 6.73
C GLY A 105 -2.56 -21.28 7.17
N ALA A 106 -2.77 -20.33 6.25
CA ALA A 106 -2.85 -18.92 6.57
C ALA A 106 -3.98 -18.63 7.57
N LYS A 107 -3.74 -17.65 8.45
CA LYS A 107 -4.75 -17.16 9.41
C LYS A 107 -5.26 -15.77 9.09
N TYR A 108 -4.51 -15.03 8.29
CA TYR A 108 -4.89 -13.70 7.82
C TYR A 108 -4.44 -13.46 6.38
N VAL A 109 -5.13 -12.56 5.70
CA VAL A 109 -4.86 -12.15 4.31
C VAL A 109 -4.79 -10.64 4.25
N VAL A 110 -3.78 -10.12 3.55
CA VAL A 110 -3.53 -8.68 3.42
C VAL A 110 -3.34 -8.36 1.93
N PRO A 111 -4.37 -7.94 1.19
CA PRO A 111 -4.17 -7.35 -0.13
C PRO A 111 -3.56 -5.95 -0.06
N VAL A 112 -2.76 -5.59 -1.06
CA VAL A 112 -2.43 -4.18 -1.33
C VAL A 112 -3.70 -3.47 -1.83
N ALA A 113 -4.24 -2.57 -1.01
CA ALA A 113 -5.42 -1.79 -1.32
C ALA A 113 -5.09 -0.60 -2.23
N GLU A 114 -3.95 0.05 -2.00
CA GLU A 114 -3.35 1.00 -2.94
C GLU A 114 -1.84 0.81 -2.87
N HIS A 115 -1.19 0.61 -4.02
CA HIS A 115 0.26 0.65 -4.11
C HIS A 115 0.72 2.10 -4.31
N HIS A 116 1.98 2.31 -4.71
CA HIS A 116 2.48 3.65 -5.02
C HIS A 116 1.92 4.24 -6.33
N ASP A 117 1.19 3.45 -7.12
CA ASP A 117 0.71 3.76 -8.48
C ASP A 117 -0.54 4.66 -8.51
N GLY A 118 -1.17 4.89 -7.35
CA GLY A 118 -2.35 5.78 -7.21
C GLY A 118 -3.68 5.14 -7.62
N PHE A 119 -3.69 3.84 -7.94
CA PHE A 119 -4.91 3.12 -8.31
C PHE A 119 -5.51 2.39 -7.10
N SER A 120 -6.70 2.82 -6.68
CA SER A 120 -7.39 2.25 -5.52
C SER A 120 -8.09 0.94 -5.89
N MET A 121 -7.76 -0.16 -5.21
CA MET A 121 -8.36 -1.49 -5.45
C MET A 121 -9.76 -1.66 -4.82
N TRP A 122 -10.40 -0.59 -4.38
CA TRP A 122 -11.71 -0.62 -3.73
C TRP A 122 -12.69 0.36 -4.37
N ASP A 123 -13.98 0.28 -4.02
CA ASP A 123 -14.96 1.30 -4.41
C ASP A 123 -14.71 2.63 -3.69
N SER A 124 -13.73 3.42 -4.17
CA SER A 124 -13.40 4.71 -3.57
C SER A 124 -14.40 5.80 -3.98
N SER A 125 -14.85 6.58 -2.99
CA SER A 125 -15.67 7.77 -3.20
C SER A 125 -14.84 9.02 -3.53
N ILE A 126 -13.57 9.02 -3.16
CA ILE A 126 -12.66 10.17 -3.30
C ILE A 126 -11.65 10.03 -4.43
N ASN A 127 -11.32 8.80 -4.85
CA ASN A 127 -10.49 8.55 -6.01
C ASN A 127 -11.33 8.02 -7.18
N ARG A 128 -11.34 8.69 -8.33
CA ARG A 128 -12.02 8.15 -9.53
C ARG A 128 -11.24 7.00 -10.18
N TRP A 129 -9.93 6.91 -9.95
CA TRP A 129 -9.04 5.88 -10.46
C TRP A 129 -9.09 4.65 -9.55
N ASN A 130 -10.17 3.88 -9.68
CA ASN A 130 -10.41 2.75 -8.80
C ASN A 130 -11.01 1.53 -9.51
N ALA A 131 -10.80 0.35 -8.92
CA ALA A 131 -11.21 -0.94 -9.48
C ALA A 131 -12.73 -1.11 -9.65
N ARG A 132 -13.54 -0.35 -8.90
CA ARG A 132 -15.00 -0.38 -9.06
C ARG A 132 -15.46 0.37 -10.30
N ARG A 133 -14.82 1.48 -10.63
CA ARG A 133 -15.18 2.35 -11.77
C ARG A 133 -14.48 2.00 -13.06
N MET A 134 -13.32 1.36 -12.97
CA MET A 134 -12.43 1.09 -14.10
C MET A 134 -11.90 -0.34 -14.03
N GLY A 135 -11.25 -0.81 -15.11
CA GLY A 135 -10.64 -2.14 -15.17
C GLY A 135 -11.63 -3.25 -14.79
N PRO A 136 -11.53 -3.86 -13.59
CA PRO A 136 -12.41 -4.97 -13.20
C PRO A 136 -13.90 -4.62 -13.06
N GLY A 137 -14.25 -3.36 -12.80
CA GLY A 137 -15.63 -2.97 -12.46
C GLY A 137 -16.11 -3.55 -11.11
N ARG A 138 -15.18 -3.93 -10.24
CA ARG A 138 -15.39 -4.70 -9.01
C ARG A 138 -14.78 -4.02 -7.80
N ASP A 139 -15.43 -4.16 -6.65
CA ASP A 139 -14.87 -3.74 -5.37
C ASP A 139 -13.93 -4.84 -4.85
N VAL A 140 -12.69 -4.88 -5.36
CA VAL A 140 -11.76 -6.00 -5.10
C VAL A 140 -11.50 -6.17 -3.60
N ILE A 141 -11.29 -5.07 -2.87
CA ILE A 141 -11.09 -5.10 -1.41
C ILE A 141 -12.36 -5.57 -0.69
N GLY A 142 -13.54 -5.04 -1.04
CA GLY A 142 -14.79 -5.47 -0.41
C GLY A 142 -15.11 -6.95 -0.64
N GLU A 143 -14.94 -7.43 -1.87
CA GLU A 143 -15.21 -8.82 -2.24
C GLU A 143 -14.21 -9.79 -1.57
N LEU A 144 -12.92 -9.45 -1.53
CA LEU A 144 -11.92 -10.29 -0.83
C LEU A 144 -12.11 -10.26 0.69
N ALA A 145 -12.48 -9.11 1.26
CA ALA A 145 -12.78 -8.98 2.69
C ALA A 145 -13.95 -9.87 3.09
N LYS A 146 -15.00 -9.93 2.25
CA LYS A 146 -16.13 -10.83 2.47
C LYS A 146 -15.68 -12.30 2.42
N ALA A 147 -14.98 -12.70 1.36
CA ALA A 147 -14.52 -14.09 1.20
C ALA A 147 -13.59 -14.55 2.34
N CYS A 148 -12.71 -13.67 2.82
CA CYS A 148 -11.86 -13.97 3.99
C CYS A 148 -12.71 -14.29 5.22
N ARG A 149 -13.70 -13.45 5.52
CA ARG A 149 -14.57 -13.63 6.70
C ARG A 149 -15.44 -14.87 6.60
N ASP A 150 -15.99 -15.15 5.42
CA ASP A 150 -16.78 -16.36 5.17
C ASP A 150 -15.94 -17.64 5.40
N GLU A 151 -14.64 -17.59 5.10
CA GLU A 151 -13.70 -18.71 5.33
C GLU A 151 -13.09 -18.75 6.74
N GLY A 152 -13.41 -17.76 7.60
CA GLY A 152 -12.85 -17.63 8.95
C GLY A 152 -11.40 -17.12 8.98
N LEU A 153 -10.95 -16.48 7.90
CA LEU A 153 -9.66 -15.80 7.82
C LEU A 153 -9.80 -14.35 8.29
N ILE A 154 -8.76 -13.86 8.96
CA ILE A 154 -8.69 -12.46 9.38
C ILE A 154 -8.31 -11.60 8.17
N PHE A 155 -9.05 -10.52 7.93
CA PHE A 155 -8.80 -9.64 6.81
C PHE A 155 -7.99 -8.42 7.24
N GLY A 156 -6.94 -8.09 6.50
CA GLY A 156 -6.19 -6.85 6.61
C GLY A 156 -6.16 -6.08 5.29
N VAL A 157 -5.48 -4.95 5.27
CA VAL A 157 -5.16 -4.19 4.05
C VAL A 157 -3.75 -3.63 4.15
N SER A 158 -3.12 -3.43 3.00
CA SER A 158 -1.83 -2.77 2.89
C SER A 158 -1.96 -1.51 2.03
N TYR A 159 -1.31 -0.43 2.47
CA TYR A 159 -1.50 0.91 1.90
C TYR A 159 -0.17 1.63 1.72
N HIS A 160 0.25 1.81 0.47
CA HIS A 160 1.58 2.28 0.09
C HIS A 160 1.56 3.63 -0.64
N ARG A 161 0.48 4.40 -0.47
CA ARG A 161 0.31 5.68 -1.18
C ARG A 161 1.36 6.73 -0.83
N ALA A 162 2.10 6.58 0.27
CA ALA A 162 3.03 7.61 0.73
C ALA A 162 4.00 8.03 -0.39
N GLU A 163 4.67 7.08 -1.05
CA GLU A 163 5.62 7.35 -2.14
C GLU A 163 4.98 7.97 -3.39
N HIS A 164 3.66 7.90 -3.53
CA HIS A 164 2.94 8.49 -4.67
C HIS A 164 3.27 9.97 -4.86
N TRP A 165 3.69 10.66 -3.78
CA TRP A 165 4.20 12.03 -3.81
C TRP A 165 5.23 12.28 -4.94
N TRP A 166 6.17 11.37 -5.14
CA TRP A 166 7.27 11.49 -6.11
C TRP A 166 7.34 10.32 -7.11
N PHE A 167 6.42 9.37 -7.02
CA PHE A 167 6.51 8.08 -7.71
C PHE A 167 6.58 8.21 -9.23
N PHE A 168 5.85 9.16 -9.82
CA PHE A 168 5.81 9.39 -11.28
C PHE A 168 6.74 10.50 -11.78
N GLU A 169 7.64 11.01 -10.95
CA GLU A 169 8.53 12.12 -11.28
C GLU A 169 9.31 11.93 -12.60
N GLY A 170 9.77 10.71 -12.88
CA GLY A 170 10.51 10.41 -14.13
C GLY A 170 9.70 10.76 -15.39
N GLY A 171 8.36 10.61 -15.34
CA GLY A 171 7.47 10.95 -16.44
C GLY A 171 7.44 12.45 -16.75
N ARG A 172 7.69 13.31 -15.75
CA ARG A 172 7.79 14.77 -15.94
C ARG A 172 8.95 15.17 -16.85
N ARG A 173 10.02 14.35 -16.89
CA ARG A 173 11.25 14.61 -17.66
C ARG A 173 11.13 14.19 -19.14
N LEU A 174 9.97 13.69 -19.56
CA LEU A 174 9.73 13.10 -20.87
C LEU A 174 8.47 13.68 -21.53
N ASN A 175 8.36 13.55 -22.85
CA ASN A 175 7.06 13.65 -23.50
C ASN A 175 6.24 12.41 -23.13
N SER A 176 5.35 12.55 -22.14
CA SER A 176 4.58 11.45 -21.57
C SER A 176 3.23 11.92 -21.05
N ASP A 177 2.32 10.98 -20.81
CA ASP A 177 0.99 11.24 -20.25
C ASP A 177 0.98 11.75 -18.80
N VAL A 178 2.09 11.60 -18.06
CA VAL A 178 2.29 12.25 -16.74
C VAL A 178 2.22 13.77 -16.84
N ASN A 179 2.54 14.33 -18.01
CA ASN A 179 2.49 15.78 -18.28
C ASN A 179 1.13 16.26 -18.81
N ASP A 180 0.16 15.37 -19.06
CA ASP A 180 -1.19 15.76 -19.47
C ASP A 180 -2.04 16.15 -18.24
N PRO A 181 -2.56 17.40 -18.18
CA PRO A 181 -3.34 17.87 -17.03
C PRO A 181 -4.62 17.04 -16.77
N ASN A 182 -5.16 16.35 -17.77
CA ASN A 182 -6.36 15.51 -17.63
C ASN A 182 -6.14 14.25 -16.76
N TYR A 183 -4.87 13.87 -16.57
CA TYR A 183 -4.47 12.71 -15.75
C TYR A 183 -3.68 13.12 -14.51
N SER A 184 -3.68 14.41 -14.18
CA SER A 184 -2.96 14.95 -13.03
C SER A 184 -3.43 14.37 -11.68
N ASP A 185 -4.66 13.86 -11.58
CA ASP A 185 -5.19 13.22 -10.39
C ASP A 185 -4.88 11.71 -10.29
N LEU A 186 -4.35 11.09 -11.36
CA LEU A 186 -3.73 9.76 -11.32
C LEU A 186 -2.25 9.84 -10.99
N TYR A 187 -1.53 10.75 -11.65
CA TYR A 187 -0.07 10.82 -11.59
C TYR A 187 0.45 11.80 -10.54
N GLY A 188 -0.37 12.77 -10.15
CA GLY A 188 0.02 13.87 -9.31
C GLY A 188 0.23 13.43 -7.86
N PRO A 189 1.23 14.02 -7.18
CA PRO A 189 1.90 15.25 -7.59
C PRO A 189 3.12 15.05 -8.51
N ALA A 190 3.72 13.86 -8.53
CA ALA A 190 4.94 13.56 -9.29
C ALA A 190 6.07 14.59 -9.03
N THR A 191 6.26 14.95 -7.76
CA THR A 191 7.20 16.00 -7.32
C THR A 191 8.64 15.65 -7.72
N PRO A 192 9.43 16.61 -8.22
CA PRO A 192 10.85 16.44 -8.50
C PRO A 192 11.62 15.78 -7.35
N ILE A 193 12.54 14.88 -7.69
CA ILE A 193 13.50 14.29 -6.76
C ILE A 193 14.88 14.94 -6.95
N LYS A 194 15.64 15.06 -5.86
CA LYS A 194 17.01 15.57 -5.89
C LYS A 194 17.88 14.70 -6.78
N GLU A 195 18.74 15.33 -7.58
CA GLU A 195 19.66 14.63 -8.49
C GLU A 195 20.73 13.85 -7.71
N GLU A 196 21.25 14.45 -6.64
CA GLU A 196 22.19 13.82 -5.72
C GLU A 196 21.44 13.20 -4.55
N ARG A 197 21.76 11.94 -4.23
CA ARG A 197 21.29 11.28 -3.01
C ARG A 197 22.19 11.69 -1.84
N ALA A 198 21.62 11.87 -0.65
CA ALA A 198 22.43 12.09 0.54
C ALA A 198 23.36 10.88 0.76
N PRO A 199 24.63 11.09 1.19
CA PRO A 199 25.55 10.00 1.49
C PRO A 199 24.93 9.01 2.48
N GLY A 200 24.88 7.72 2.10
CA GLY A 200 24.30 6.66 2.92
C GLY A 200 22.77 6.56 2.89
N HIS A 201 22.08 7.41 2.14
CA HIS A 201 20.63 7.33 1.93
C HIS A 201 20.34 6.80 0.50
N PRO A 202 20.02 5.50 0.33
CA PRO A 202 19.87 4.93 -1.01
C PRO A 202 18.56 5.34 -1.69
N TRP A 203 17.65 6.02 -1.00
CA TRP A 203 16.29 6.27 -1.51
C TRP A 203 16.11 7.66 -2.14
N PRO A 204 15.15 7.81 -3.07
CA PRO A 204 14.81 9.12 -3.63
C PRO A 204 14.40 10.11 -2.54
N GLU A 205 14.94 11.32 -2.62
CA GLU A 205 14.53 12.44 -1.77
C GLU A 205 13.79 13.47 -2.63
N PRO A 206 12.52 13.79 -2.31
CA PRO A 206 11.82 14.84 -3.04
C PRO A 206 12.46 16.21 -2.74
N VAL A 207 12.41 17.11 -3.72
CA VAL A 207 12.86 18.50 -3.57
C VAL A 207 12.00 19.23 -2.55
N GLU A 208 10.69 18.98 -2.57
CA GLU A 208 9.73 19.52 -1.64
C GLU A 208 9.06 18.41 -0.82
N PRO A 209 8.84 18.61 0.49
CA PRO A 209 8.13 17.65 1.31
C PRO A 209 6.65 17.54 0.90
N PRO A 210 5.96 16.42 1.21
CA PRO A 210 4.52 16.30 1.05
C PRO A 210 3.77 17.49 1.67
N ASN A 211 2.89 18.09 0.87
CA ASN A 211 2.08 19.23 1.30
C ASN A 211 0.79 18.78 2.01
N GLU A 212 0.11 19.73 2.65
CA GLU A 212 -1.11 19.48 3.42
C GLU A 212 -2.23 18.82 2.58
N ALA A 213 -2.40 19.23 1.32
CA ALA A 213 -3.43 18.66 0.45
C ALA A 213 -3.21 17.16 0.20
N PHE A 214 -1.97 16.76 -0.11
CA PHE A 214 -1.62 15.36 -0.31
C PHE A 214 -1.72 14.54 0.98
N LEU A 215 -1.29 15.09 2.12
CA LEU A 215 -1.37 14.41 3.41
C LEU A 215 -2.83 14.24 3.88
N ASN A 216 -3.70 15.22 3.62
CA ASN A 216 -5.13 15.12 3.86
C ASN A 216 -5.77 14.05 2.97
N ASP A 217 -5.46 14.02 1.67
CA ASP A 217 -5.95 12.97 0.75
C ASP A 217 -5.45 11.58 1.18
N TRP A 218 -4.18 11.44 1.54
CA TRP A 218 -3.60 10.21 2.06
C TRP A 218 -4.35 9.70 3.29
N LEU A 219 -4.65 10.59 4.24
CA LEU A 219 -5.36 10.24 5.47
C LEU A 219 -6.81 9.86 5.19
N LEU A 220 -7.52 10.62 4.34
CA LEU A 220 -8.93 10.36 4.02
C LEU A 220 -9.12 9.03 3.31
N ARG A 221 -8.20 8.63 2.42
CA ARG A 221 -8.22 7.31 1.77
C ARG A 221 -7.98 6.17 2.76
N ALA A 222 -7.03 6.34 3.68
CA ALA A 222 -6.79 5.36 4.73
C ALA A 222 -8.01 5.20 5.66
N ILE A 223 -8.67 6.31 6.00
CA ILE A 223 -9.92 6.31 6.79
C ILE A 223 -11.06 5.67 6.01
N GLU A 224 -11.20 5.92 4.71
CA GLU A 224 -12.22 5.27 3.87
C GLU A 224 -12.07 3.74 3.91
N LEU A 225 -10.84 3.23 3.84
CA LEU A 225 -10.56 1.79 3.96
C LEU A 225 -10.97 1.25 5.35
N VAL A 226 -10.65 1.97 6.43
CA VAL A 226 -11.03 1.60 7.79
C VAL A 226 -12.55 1.52 7.94
N ASP A 227 -13.25 2.57 7.54
CA ASP A 227 -14.69 2.71 7.77
C ASP A 227 -15.51 1.76 6.88
N LYS A 228 -15.12 1.57 5.62
CA LYS A 228 -15.84 0.68 4.70
C LYS A 228 -15.57 -0.78 4.98
N TYR A 229 -14.31 -1.15 5.19
CA TYR A 229 -13.92 -2.55 5.15
C TYR A 229 -13.52 -3.12 6.49
N ARG A 230 -13.40 -2.32 7.56
CA ARG A 230 -13.06 -2.78 8.92
C ARG A 230 -11.95 -3.84 8.92
N PRO A 231 -10.78 -3.54 8.32
CA PRO A 231 -9.65 -4.45 8.39
C PRO A 231 -9.30 -4.68 9.87
N GLN A 232 -8.74 -5.84 10.18
CA GLN A 232 -8.16 -6.16 11.48
C GLN A 232 -6.65 -5.96 11.48
N LEU A 233 -6.05 -5.75 10.31
CA LEU A 233 -4.64 -5.40 10.14
C LEU A 233 -4.53 -4.29 9.10
N PHE A 234 -3.85 -3.20 9.44
CA PHE A 234 -3.56 -2.11 8.52
C PHE A 234 -2.05 -1.97 8.39
N TYR A 235 -1.53 -2.22 7.18
CA TYR A 235 -0.10 -2.22 6.92
C TYR A 235 0.31 -0.95 6.18
N PHE A 236 1.33 -0.26 6.69
CA PHE A 236 1.98 0.84 6.00
C PHE A 236 3.36 0.42 5.49
N ASP A 237 3.65 0.80 4.25
CA ASP A 237 5.00 0.67 3.70
C ASP A 237 5.93 1.76 4.22
N TRP A 238 7.23 1.64 3.96
CA TRP A 238 8.30 2.33 4.69
C TRP A 238 8.23 3.85 4.66
N TRP A 239 7.80 4.48 3.57
CA TRP A 239 7.93 5.94 3.42
C TRP A 239 7.02 6.78 4.34
N VAL A 240 6.10 6.16 5.08
CA VAL A 240 5.36 6.86 6.15
C VAL A 240 6.26 7.33 7.30
N GLU A 241 7.54 6.90 7.35
CA GLU A 241 8.52 7.44 8.28
C GLU A 241 8.98 8.87 7.93
N TYR A 242 8.70 9.34 6.70
CA TYR A 242 9.09 10.68 6.29
C TYR A 242 8.42 11.74 7.20
N PRO A 243 9.15 12.74 7.72
CA PRO A 243 8.68 13.58 8.84
C PRO A 243 7.30 14.24 8.66
N SER A 244 6.93 14.60 7.43
CA SER A 244 5.62 15.19 7.13
C SER A 244 4.43 14.27 7.44
N PHE A 245 4.62 12.95 7.43
CA PHE A 245 3.55 11.99 7.74
C PHE A 245 3.35 11.79 9.23
N GLU A 246 4.33 12.10 10.09
CA GLU A 246 4.26 11.83 11.53
C GLU A 246 2.92 12.28 12.18
N PRO A 247 2.46 13.54 12.01
CA PRO A 247 1.20 13.95 12.63
C PRO A 247 -0.01 13.22 12.05
N TYR A 248 0.03 12.83 10.77
CA TYR A 248 -1.05 12.12 10.08
C TYR A 248 -1.11 10.64 10.43
N LEU A 249 0.04 9.97 10.51
CA LEU A 249 0.16 8.59 10.95
C LEU A 249 -0.29 8.44 12.41
N ARG A 250 0.11 9.39 13.28
CA ARG A 250 -0.34 9.45 14.68
C ARG A 250 -1.85 9.65 14.78
N PHE A 251 -2.41 10.58 13.99
CA PHE A 251 -3.85 10.81 13.95
C PHE A 251 -4.62 9.59 13.42
N PHE A 252 -4.18 9.01 12.30
CA PHE A 252 -4.76 7.79 11.73
C PHE A 252 -4.77 6.65 12.75
N THR A 253 -3.67 6.46 13.47
CA THR A 253 -3.54 5.37 14.45
C THR A 253 -4.57 5.53 15.58
N ALA A 254 -4.74 6.75 16.10
CA ALA A 254 -5.78 7.04 17.10
C ALA A 254 -7.18 6.83 16.54
N TYR A 255 -7.42 7.29 15.30
CA TYR A 255 -8.69 7.11 14.60
C TYR A 255 -9.06 5.63 14.51
N TYR A 256 -8.13 4.81 14.00
CA TYR A 256 -8.35 3.40 13.78
C TYR A 256 -8.50 2.62 15.09
N TYR A 257 -7.71 2.93 16.13
CA TYR A 257 -7.86 2.28 17.44
C TYR A 257 -9.17 2.66 18.14
N ASN A 258 -9.64 3.90 18.00
CA ASN A 258 -10.96 4.30 18.51
C ASN A 258 -12.09 3.60 17.76
N ARG A 259 -12.02 3.48 16.43
CA ARG A 259 -12.96 2.67 15.65
C ARG A 259 -12.96 1.21 16.09
N ALA A 260 -11.78 0.60 16.24
CA ALA A 260 -11.63 -0.76 16.70
C ALA A 260 -12.28 -0.97 18.09
N SER A 261 -12.09 -0.02 19.00
CA SER A 261 -12.73 -0.02 20.32
C SER A 261 -14.25 0.03 20.24
N GLN A 262 -14.83 0.86 19.35
CA GLN A 262 -16.28 0.92 19.12
C GLN A 262 -16.83 -0.40 18.55
N TRP A 263 -16.05 -1.10 17.73
CA TRP A 263 -16.44 -2.37 17.13
C TRP A 263 -16.20 -3.58 18.05
N GLY A 264 -15.47 -3.40 19.15
CA GLY A 264 -15.06 -4.49 20.03
C GLY A 264 -14.12 -5.48 19.35
N VAL A 265 -13.31 -5.03 18.39
CA VAL A 265 -12.36 -5.87 17.64
C VAL A 265 -10.93 -5.49 17.96
N GLU A 266 -10.05 -6.48 18.08
CA GLU A 266 -8.62 -6.23 18.21
C GLU A 266 -7.99 -6.05 16.83
N VAL A 267 -7.22 -4.98 16.67
CA VAL A 267 -6.58 -4.61 15.40
C VAL A 267 -5.06 -4.56 15.50
N VAL A 268 -4.40 -4.54 14.35
CA VAL A 268 -2.95 -4.38 14.20
C VAL A 268 -2.66 -3.23 13.23
N VAL A 269 -1.68 -2.38 13.56
CA VAL A 269 -1.04 -1.47 12.61
C VAL A 269 0.40 -1.93 12.41
N ASN A 270 0.77 -2.26 11.17
CA ASN A 270 2.16 -2.57 10.81
C ASN A 270 2.88 -1.34 10.28
N TYR A 271 4.15 -1.20 10.65
CA TYR A 271 5.02 -0.13 10.21
C TYR A 271 6.44 -0.63 10.04
N LYS A 272 7.20 -0.04 9.12
CA LYS A 272 8.63 -0.32 8.92
C LYS A 272 9.52 0.71 9.64
N HIS A 273 10.77 0.33 9.84
CA HIS A 273 11.82 1.19 10.39
C HIS A 273 11.41 1.89 11.69
N ASN A 274 11.51 3.23 11.74
CA ASN A 274 11.22 4.04 12.92
C ASN A 274 9.96 4.89 12.76
N ALA A 275 9.05 4.53 11.83
CA ALA A 275 7.85 5.31 11.55
C ALA A 275 6.93 5.49 12.78
N MET A 276 6.95 4.54 13.73
CA MET A 276 6.17 4.61 14.96
C MET A 276 7.01 4.25 16.19
N PRO A 277 6.78 4.88 17.35
CA PRO A 277 7.38 4.46 18.61
C PRO A 277 7.02 3.02 18.97
N GLU A 278 7.96 2.29 19.57
CA GLU A 278 7.71 0.92 20.03
C GLU A 278 6.51 0.84 20.98
N GLY A 279 5.70 -0.20 20.81
CA GLY A 279 4.50 -0.44 21.61
C GLY A 279 3.24 0.28 21.11
N THR A 280 3.36 1.17 20.11
CA THR A 280 2.19 1.86 19.51
C THR A 280 1.68 1.19 18.23
N GLY A 281 2.43 0.22 17.71
CA GLY A 281 2.12 -0.61 16.55
C GLY A 281 2.99 -1.88 16.53
N VAL A 282 2.98 -2.60 15.42
CA VAL A 282 3.77 -3.83 15.21
C VAL A 282 4.83 -3.60 14.14
N LEU A 283 6.10 -3.71 14.54
CA LEU A 283 7.24 -3.60 13.63
C LEU A 283 7.16 -4.69 12.54
N ASP A 284 7.37 -4.25 11.31
CA ASP A 284 7.53 -5.06 10.12
C ASP A 284 8.97 -4.94 9.59
N VAL A 285 9.57 -6.08 9.23
CA VAL A 285 10.94 -6.18 8.72
C VAL A 285 10.90 -6.75 7.33
N GLU A 286 11.21 -5.94 6.32
CA GLU A 286 11.18 -6.37 4.93
C GLU A 286 12.19 -7.48 4.63
N ARG A 287 11.72 -8.58 4.01
CA ARG A 287 12.53 -9.70 3.50
C ARG A 287 13.65 -10.13 4.45
N GLY A 288 13.35 -10.24 5.73
CA GLY A 288 14.40 -10.23 6.75
C GLY A 288 14.05 -10.98 8.02
N LYS A 289 14.94 -10.78 9.00
CA LYS A 289 14.77 -11.30 10.35
C LYS A 289 15.49 -10.37 11.32
N LEU A 290 15.03 -10.38 12.56
CA LEU A 290 15.80 -9.78 13.65
C LEU A 290 16.95 -10.71 14.04
N ASP A 291 18.06 -10.12 14.49
CA ASP A 291 19.25 -10.81 14.96
C ASP A 291 19.10 -11.38 16.39
N ARG A 292 18.05 -10.97 17.10
CA ARG A 292 17.74 -11.38 18.47
C ARG A 292 16.24 -11.49 18.71
N ILE A 293 15.88 -12.21 19.78
CA ILE A 293 14.49 -12.29 20.23
C ILE A 293 14.01 -10.90 20.67
N ARG A 294 12.94 -10.42 20.04
CA ARG A 294 12.23 -9.20 20.44
C ARG A 294 11.03 -9.56 21.33
N PRO A 295 10.88 -8.96 22.52
CA PRO A 295 9.75 -9.24 23.41
C PRO A 295 8.39 -8.81 22.84
N LEU A 296 8.37 -7.69 22.11
CA LEU A 296 7.17 -7.20 21.43
C LEU A 296 6.94 -7.97 20.12
N PRO A 297 5.68 -8.29 19.77
CA PRO A 297 5.36 -8.86 18.46
C PRO A 297 5.92 -8.02 17.33
N TRP A 298 6.41 -8.72 16.32
CA TRP A 298 6.90 -8.19 15.06
C TRP A 298 6.52 -9.19 13.97
N GLN A 299 6.59 -8.77 12.72
CA GLN A 299 6.48 -9.65 11.57
C GLN A 299 7.57 -9.35 10.55
N THR A 300 7.69 -10.23 9.58
CA THR A 300 8.46 -10.01 8.36
C THR A 300 7.62 -10.46 7.18
N ASP A 301 7.74 -9.72 6.10
CA ASP A 301 7.17 -10.00 4.80
C ASP A 301 8.23 -10.65 3.89
N THR A 302 7.79 -11.64 3.13
CA THR A 302 8.58 -12.22 2.05
C THR A 302 7.66 -12.74 0.96
N SER A 303 8.21 -12.97 -0.23
CA SER A 303 7.47 -13.43 -1.40
C SER A 303 7.90 -14.82 -1.82
N VAL A 304 6.98 -15.56 -2.45
CA VAL A 304 7.30 -16.84 -3.11
C VAL A 304 8.26 -16.60 -4.29
N CYS A 305 8.18 -15.41 -4.89
CA CYS A 305 9.12 -14.94 -5.90
C CYS A 305 10.36 -14.29 -5.26
N LEU A 306 11.57 -14.67 -5.65
CA LEU A 306 12.80 -14.13 -5.08
C LEU A 306 13.07 -12.68 -5.52
N ASN A 307 12.71 -12.32 -6.74
CA ASN A 307 13.07 -11.06 -7.38
C ASN A 307 11.98 -9.98 -7.33
N THR A 308 10.72 -10.32 -7.03
CA THR A 308 9.58 -9.38 -7.11
C THR A 308 8.55 -9.64 -6.00
N TRP A 309 7.62 -8.70 -5.81
CA TRP A 309 6.40 -8.93 -5.03
C TRP A 309 5.21 -9.22 -5.94
N GLY A 310 5.06 -8.41 -6.99
CA GLY A 310 4.04 -8.59 -8.02
C GLY A 310 4.36 -9.71 -9.02
N PHE A 311 3.34 -10.17 -9.74
CA PHE A 311 3.50 -11.16 -10.81
C PHE A 311 4.36 -10.60 -11.96
N THR A 312 5.33 -11.41 -12.40
CA THR A 312 6.10 -11.16 -13.63
C THR A 312 6.35 -12.49 -14.36
N ASN A 313 6.58 -12.40 -15.67
CA ASN A 313 6.91 -13.57 -16.50
C ASN A 313 8.30 -14.17 -16.16
N ASP A 314 9.15 -13.42 -15.47
CA ASP A 314 10.51 -13.81 -15.08
C ASP A 314 10.65 -14.08 -13.58
N CYS A 315 9.54 -14.42 -12.91
CA CYS A 315 9.56 -14.73 -11.49
C CYS A 315 10.45 -15.94 -11.17
N GLN A 316 11.37 -15.77 -10.23
CA GLN A 316 12.25 -16.82 -9.72
C GLN A 316 11.67 -17.39 -8.42
N TYR A 317 10.92 -18.50 -8.52
CA TYR A 317 10.28 -19.10 -7.36
C TYR A 317 11.29 -19.70 -6.37
N ARG A 318 11.00 -19.55 -5.07
CA ARG A 318 11.71 -20.26 -4.01
C ARG A 318 11.56 -21.79 -4.19
N PRO A 319 12.60 -22.58 -3.86
CA PRO A 319 12.48 -24.03 -3.84
C PRO A 319 11.44 -24.45 -2.78
N VAL A 320 10.73 -25.54 -3.08
CA VAL A 320 9.75 -26.18 -2.18
C VAL A 320 10.45 -27.17 -1.25
#